data_AF-A0A7S2MB85-F1
#
_entry.id   AF-A0A7S2MB85-F1
#
_cell.length_a   1.000
_cell.length_b   1.000
_cell.length_c   1.000
_cell.angle_alpha   90.00
_cell.angle_beta   90.00
_cell.angle_gamma   90.00
#
_symmetry.space_group_name_H-M   'P 1'
#
loop_
_entity.id
_entity.type
_entity.pdbx_description
1 polymer ?
#
loop_
_entity_poly.entity_id
_entity_poly.type
_entity_poly.pdbx_seq_one_letter_code
_entity_poly.pdbx_strand_id
1 'polypeptide(L)'
;FKRAAVNTRYRECRDAGSFINSRETYVSADRVHFIYWCKRESRWKCSSTSHTQRIRAGRSPSYLGAPKGADVLSPALIKGWHEWHAKKWSFRLSAGVYAISTLKATQPEVWEELEVDDFD
;
A
#
# COMPACT_ATOMS: atom_id res chain seq x y z
N PHE A 1 1.10 -3.08 20.11
CA PHE A 1 1.43 -3.58 18.77
C PHE A 1 2.41 -4.74 18.92
N LYS A 2 2.17 -5.91 18.30
CA LYS A 2 3.00 -7.11 18.57
C LYS A 2 3.85 -7.55 17.37
N ARG A 3 3.50 -7.17 16.13
CA ARG A 3 4.20 -7.63 14.94
C ARG A 3 5.08 -6.54 14.30
N ALA A 4 6.23 -6.24 14.90
CA ALA A 4 7.18 -5.20 14.48
C ALA A 4 7.40 -5.11 12.95
N ALA A 5 7.57 -6.27 12.30
CA ALA A 5 7.85 -6.39 10.87
C ALA A 5 6.82 -5.71 9.94
N VAL A 6 5.55 -5.56 10.34
CA VAL A 6 4.53 -4.91 9.51
C VAL A 6 4.40 -3.40 9.76
N ASN A 7 4.94 -2.87 10.87
CA ASN A 7 5.00 -1.43 11.15
C ASN A 7 6.25 -0.82 10.55
N THR A 8 6.29 -0.85 9.22
CA THR A 8 7.36 -0.28 8.42
C THR A 8 6.79 0.73 7.43
N ARG A 9 7.66 1.33 6.62
CA ARG A 9 7.28 2.20 5.52
C ARG A 9 6.89 1.37 4.30
N TYR A 10 5.79 1.76 3.67
CA TYR A 10 5.34 1.20 2.40
C TYR A 10 5.39 2.26 1.31
N ARG A 11 5.73 1.84 0.09
CA ARG A 11 5.69 2.70 -1.10
C ARG A 11 4.76 2.10 -2.13
N GLU A 12 4.05 2.96 -2.84
CA GLU A 12 3.20 2.56 -3.96
C GLU A 12 4.00 1.70 -4.96
N CYS A 13 3.36 0.65 -5.46
CA CYS A 13 3.91 -0.25 -6.45
C CYS A 13 3.12 -0.11 -7.75
N ARG A 14 3.79 0.28 -8.84
CA ARG A 14 3.20 0.50 -10.18
C ARG A 14 3.54 -0.58 -11.20
N ASP A 15 4.14 -1.68 -10.76
CA ASP A 15 4.52 -2.80 -11.62
C ASP A 15 3.28 -3.38 -12.33
N ALA A 16 3.46 -3.91 -13.54
CA ALA A 16 2.36 -4.55 -14.27
C ALA A 16 1.71 -5.66 -13.42
N GLY A 17 0.41 -5.52 -13.14
CA GLY A 17 -0.33 -6.44 -12.27
C GLY A 17 -0.21 -6.18 -10.77
N SER A 18 0.44 -5.09 -10.32
CA SER A 18 0.49 -4.72 -8.89
C SER A 18 -0.89 -4.38 -8.32
N PHE A 19 -1.86 -4.07 -9.17
CA PHE A 19 -3.23 -3.76 -8.77
C PHE A 19 -3.94 -4.98 -8.19
N ILE A 20 -4.64 -4.76 -7.08
CA ILE A 20 -5.51 -5.77 -6.47
C ILE A 20 -6.88 -5.14 -6.29
N ASN A 21 -7.90 -5.82 -6.82
CA ASN A 21 -9.28 -5.34 -6.82
C ASN A 21 -9.41 -3.92 -7.44
N SER A 22 -8.70 -3.68 -8.55
CA SER A 22 -8.68 -2.40 -9.27
C SER A 22 -8.16 -1.21 -8.44
N ARG A 23 -7.38 -1.48 -7.39
CA ARG A 23 -6.70 -0.46 -6.60
C ARG A 23 -5.21 -0.74 -6.52
N GLU A 24 -4.47 0.33 -6.32
CA GLU A 24 -3.04 0.35 -6.07
C GLU A 24 -2.66 -0.53 -4.87
N THR A 25 -1.40 -0.96 -4.86
CA THR A 25 -0.81 -1.64 -3.72
C THR A 25 0.41 -0.87 -3.24
N TYR A 26 0.74 -1.06 -1.97
CA TYR A 26 1.92 -0.46 -1.36
C TYR A 26 2.78 -1.56 -0.78
N VAL A 27 4.08 -1.55 -1.06
CA VAL A 27 5.00 -2.65 -0.72
C VAL A 27 6.07 -2.14 0.24
N SER A 28 6.44 -2.98 1.21
CA SER A 28 7.53 -2.69 2.15
C SER A 28 8.88 -2.68 1.43
N ALA A 29 9.88 -2.03 2.05
CA ALA A 29 11.23 -1.95 1.47
C ALA A 29 11.87 -3.33 1.24
N ASP A 30 11.60 -4.30 2.13
CA ASP A 30 12.07 -5.69 2.04
C ASP A 30 11.27 -6.55 1.05
N ARG A 31 10.19 -6.02 0.43
CA ARG A 31 9.27 -6.73 -0.46
C ARG A 31 8.59 -7.97 0.16
N VAL A 32 8.64 -8.13 1.49
CA VAL A 32 8.01 -9.26 2.20
C VAL A 32 6.53 -8.98 2.48
N HIS A 33 6.16 -7.73 2.69
CA HIS A 33 4.81 -7.32 3.03
C HIS A 33 4.25 -6.32 2.02
N PHE A 34 2.93 -6.32 1.90
CA PHE A 34 2.24 -5.32 1.10
C PHE A 34 0.87 -4.98 1.70
N ILE A 35 0.37 -3.81 1.32
CA ILE A 35 -0.94 -3.28 1.64
C ILE A 35 -1.79 -3.33 0.37
N TYR A 36 -3.04 -3.78 0.52
CA TYR A 36 -4.00 -3.87 -0.57
C TYR A 36 -5.42 -3.51 -0.13
N TRP A 37 -6.25 -3.13 -1.09
CA TRP A 37 -7.67 -2.93 -0.87
C TRP A 37 -8.41 -4.27 -0.88
N CYS A 38 -9.04 -4.62 0.25
CA CYS A 38 -9.93 -5.78 0.33
C CYS A 38 -11.37 -5.36 0.01
N LYS A 39 -11.81 -5.59 -1.24
CA LYS A 39 -13.14 -5.21 -1.71
C LYS A 39 -14.28 -5.77 -0.85
N ARG A 40 -14.17 -7.02 -0.40
CA ARG A 40 -15.19 -7.69 0.42
C ARG A 40 -15.37 -7.06 1.81
N GLU A 41 -14.28 -6.57 2.40
CA GLU A 41 -14.29 -6.01 3.76
C GLU A 41 -14.32 -4.46 3.76
N SER A 42 -14.30 -3.85 2.56
CA SER A 42 -14.24 -2.40 2.33
C SER A 42 -13.18 -1.71 3.18
N ARG A 43 -11.97 -2.28 3.22
CA ARG A 43 -10.85 -1.75 4.01
C ARG A 43 -9.49 -2.15 3.45
N TRP A 44 -8.47 -1.38 3.80
CA TRP A 44 -7.07 -1.70 3.55
C TRP A 44 -6.58 -2.81 4.49
N LYS A 45 -5.77 -3.73 3.96
CA LYS A 45 -5.20 -4.84 4.72
C LYS A 45 -3.72 -4.99 4.41
N CYS A 46 -2.93 -5.41 5.40
CA CYS A 46 -1.52 -5.77 5.21
C CYS A 46 -1.37 -7.30 5.24
N SER A 47 -0.64 -7.87 4.27
CA SER A 47 -0.34 -9.30 4.16
C SER A 47 1.11 -9.54 3.70
N SER A 48 1.55 -10.79 3.82
CA SER A 48 2.76 -11.30 3.16
C SER A 48 2.56 -11.37 1.65
N THR A 49 3.58 -10.99 0.86
CA THR A 49 3.60 -11.09 -0.61
C THR A 49 3.46 -12.53 -1.10
N SER A 50 3.84 -13.53 -0.30
CA SER A 50 3.59 -14.95 -0.59
C SER A 50 2.10 -15.31 -0.71
N HIS A 51 1.18 -14.47 -0.21
CA HIS A 51 -0.26 -14.67 -0.32
C HIS A 51 -0.91 -13.99 -1.53
N THR A 52 -0.13 -13.32 -2.40
CA THR A 52 -0.67 -12.49 -3.50
C THR A 52 -1.63 -13.26 -4.40
N GLN A 53 -1.28 -14.47 -4.84
CA GLN A 53 -2.15 -15.28 -5.72
C GLN A 53 -3.48 -15.65 -5.04
N ARG A 54 -3.44 -16.00 -3.74
CA ARG A 54 -4.65 -16.31 -2.96
C ARG A 54 -5.53 -15.07 -2.80
N ILE A 55 -4.91 -13.89 -2.62
CA ILE A 55 -5.62 -12.62 -2.49
C ILE A 55 -6.29 -12.23 -3.81
N ARG A 56 -5.61 -12.39 -4.94
CA ARG A 56 -6.20 -12.19 -6.28
C ARG A 56 -7.36 -13.16 -6.56
N ALA A 57 -7.29 -14.39 -6.05
CA ALA A 57 -8.38 -15.36 -6.09
C ALA A 57 -9.52 -15.06 -5.08
N GLY A 58 -9.54 -13.89 -4.44
CA GLY A 58 -10.63 -13.44 -3.56
C GLY A 58 -10.53 -13.91 -2.10
N ARG A 59 -9.44 -14.58 -1.70
CA ARG A 59 -9.15 -14.81 -0.27
C ARG A 59 -8.62 -13.53 0.36
N SER A 60 -8.66 -13.41 1.69
CA SER A 60 -8.18 -12.20 2.39
C SER A 60 -7.25 -12.49 3.58
N PRO A 61 -6.22 -13.35 3.44
CA PRO A 61 -5.18 -13.49 4.47
C PRO A 61 -4.53 -12.13 4.73
N SER A 62 -4.25 -11.85 6.00
CA SER A 62 -3.74 -10.55 6.43
C SER A 62 -3.32 -10.58 7.90
N TYR A 63 -2.34 -9.75 8.24
CA TYR A 63 -1.92 -9.49 9.62
C TYR A 63 -2.58 -8.25 10.21
N LEU A 64 -2.88 -7.24 9.37
CA LEU A 64 -3.53 -6.01 9.80
C LEU A 64 -4.75 -5.70 8.92
N GLY A 65 -5.71 -4.97 9.48
CA GLY A 65 -6.82 -4.37 8.75
C GLY A 65 -7.13 -2.96 9.28
N ALA A 66 -7.07 -1.97 8.38
CA ALA A 66 -7.42 -0.59 8.68
C ALA A 66 -8.90 -0.44 9.08
N PRO A 67 -9.31 0.70 9.65
CA PRO A 67 -10.71 1.06 9.74
C PRO A 67 -11.41 0.96 8.38
N LYS A 68 -12.69 0.61 8.37
CA LYS A 68 -13.47 0.50 7.13
C LYS A 68 -13.56 1.86 6.44
N GLY A 69 -13.41 1.87 5.12
CA GLY A 69 -13.47 3.09 4.31
C GLY A 69 -12.32 4.09 4.55
N ALA A 70 -11.33 3.75 5.38
CA ALA A 70 -10.21 4.64 5.63
C ALA A 70 -9.43 4.94 4.35
N ASP A 71 -9.04 6.20 4.17
CA ASP A 71 -8.00 6.56 3.23
C ASP A 71 -6.64 6.20 3.85
N VAL A 72 -5.90 5.30 3.21
CA VAL A 72 -4.62 4.81 3.71
C VAL A 72 -3.51 5.86 3.57
N LEU A 73 -3.69 6.86 2.70
CA LEU A 73 -2.76 7.97 2.53
C LEU A 73 -2.98 9.08 3.55
N SER A 74 -4.08 9.05 4.31
CA SER A 74 -4.31 9.99 5.40
C SER A 74 -3.35 9.70 6.57
N PRO A 75 -2.45 10.64 6.93
CA PRO A 75 -1.51 10.44 8.03
C PRO A 75 -2.19 10.17 9.38
N ALA A 76 -3.42 10.68 9.56
CA ALA A 76 -4.21 10.46 10.77
C ALA A 76 -4.70 9.00 10.91
N LEU A 77 -4.74 8.23 9.82
CA LEU A 77 -5.35 6.91 9.75
C LEU A 77 -4.34 5.76 9.56
N ILE A 78 -3.04 6.03 9.64
CA ILE A 78 -1.99 4.99 9.52
C ILE A 78 -1.81 4.17 10.81
N LYS A 79 -2.47 4.56 11.91
CA LYS A 79 -2.55 3.87 13.21
C LYS A 79 -4.00 3.54 13.57
N GLY A 80 -4.22 2.83 14.69
CA GLY A 80 -5.55 2.39 15.10
C GLY A 80 -6.12 1.24 14.25
N TRP A 81 -5.27 0.33 13.77
CA TRP A 81 -5.72 -0.80 12.95
C TRP A 81 -6.10 -2.00 13.81
N HIS A 82 -6.87 -2.92 13.23
CA HIS A 82 -7.05 -4.25 13.80
C HIS A 82 -5.83 -5.10 13.48
N GLU A 83 -5.29 -5.80 14.47
CA GLU A 83 -4.19 -6.76 14.33
C GLU A 83 -4.72 -8.18 14.54
N TRP A 84 -4.35 -9.10 13.67
CA TRP A 84 -4.57 -10.54 13.85
C TRP A 84 -3.46 -11.10 14.73
N HIS A 85 -3.82 -11.52 15.94
CA HIS A 85 -2.89 -12.07 16.92
C HIS A 85 -3.61 -13.12 17.78
N ALA A 86 -2.92 -14.20 18.14
CA ALA A 86 -3.49 -15.29 18.96
C ALA A 86 -4.88 -15.75 18.47
N LYS A 87 -5.02 -15.93 17.14
CA LYS A 87 -6.26 -16.36 16.47
C LYS A 87 -7.45 -15.40 16.64
N LYS A 88 -7.22 -14.13 16.96
CA LYS A 88 -8.26 -13.11 17.13
C LYS A 88 -7.88 -11.80 16.44
N TRP A 89 -8.87 -11.13 15.85
CA TRP A 89 -8.76 -9.73 15.44
C TRP A 89 -8.99 -8.84 16.66
N SER A 90 -8.03 -7.98 16.97
CA SER A 90 -8.17 -7.01 18.06
C SER A 90 -7.79 -5.62 17.58
N PHE A 91 -8.64 -4.64 17.84
CA PHE A 91 -8.29 -3.24 17.67
C PHE A 91 -7.12 -2.88 18.59
N ARG A 92 -6.14 -2.15 18.07
CA ARG A 92 -5.04 -1.62 18.87
C ARG A 92 -4.67 -0.24 18.38
N LEU A 93 -4.65 0.73 19.30
CA LEU A 93 -4.28 2.11 18.99
C LEU A 93 -2.90 2.21 18.32
N SER A 94 -1.95 1.38 18.76
CA SER A 94 -0.58 1.33 18.20
C SER A 94 -0.42 0.50 16.92
N ALA A 95 -1.44 -0.26 16.49
CA ALA A 95 -1.34 -1.07 15.29
C ALA A 95 -1.59 -0.26 14.03
N GLY A 96 -0.92 -0.64 12.95
CA GLY A 96 -0.93 0.07 11.68
C GLY A 96 0.46 0.01 11.05
N VAL A 97 0.82 1.04 10.30
CA VAL A 97 2.10 1.13 9.58
C VAL A 97 2.86 2.39 9.96
N TYR A 98 4.15 2.45 9.64
CA TYR A 98 4.97 3.60 10.01
C TYR A 98 4.72 4.78 9.07
N ALA A 99 4.66 4.52 7.76
CA ALA A 99 4.37 5.52 6.75
C ALA A 99 3.92 4.85 5.45
N ILE A 100 3.14 5.56 4.64
CA ILE A 100 2.79 5.18 3.27
C ILE A 100 3.08 6.39 2.38
N SER A 101 3.68 6.15 1.22
CA SER A 101 3.95 7.20 0.24
C SER A 101 3.65 6.74 -1.17
N THR A 102 3.14 7.65 -1.99
CA THR A 102 3.02 7.47 -3.44
C THR A 102 4.38 7.67 -4.13
N LEU A 103 4.54 7.10 -5.31
CA LEU A 103 5.68 7.43 -6.17
C LEU A 103 5.40 8.80 -6.82
N LYS A 104 6.34 9.74 -6.71
CA LYS A 104 6.26 10.96 -7.53
C LYS A 104 6.26 10.53 -9.00
N ALA A 105 5.38 11.13 -9.81
CA ALA A 105 5.51 10.99 -11.24
C ALA A 105 6.88 11.56 -11.64
N THR A 106 7.70 10.75 -12.31
CA THR A 106 8.83 11.29 -13.06
C THR A 106 8.21 12.18 -14.14
N GLN A 107 8.37 13.50 -14.04
CA GLN A 107 8.03 14.35 -15.17
C GLN A 107 8.95 13.94 -16.33
N PRO A 108 8.43 13.74 -17.56
CA PRO A 108 9.31 13.66 -18.71
C PRO A 108 10.09 14.97 -18.80
N GLU A 109 11.42 14.88 -18.90
CA GLU A 109 12.25 16.04 -19.24
C GLU A 109 11.82 16.49 -20.63
N VAL A 110 11.11 17.62 -20.69
CA VAL A 110 10.78 18.29 -21.95
C VAL A 110 12.05 18.97 -22.41
N TRP A 111 12.71 18.41 -23.42
CA TRP A 111 13.72 19.15 -24.18
C TRP A 111 12.94 20.12 -25.07
N GLU A 112 12.93 21.41 -24.73
CA GLU A 112 12.56 22.44 -25.70
C GLU A 112 13.59 22.35 -26.83
N GLU A 113 13.15 21.85 -27.99
CA GLU A 113 13.84 22.11 -29.25
C GLU A 113 13.88 23.63 -29.39
N LEU A 114 15.04 24.22 -29.17
CA LEU A 114 15.30 25.59 -29.60
C LEU A 114 15.15 25.58 -31.11
N GLU A 115 14.02 26.09 -31.59
CA GLU A 115 13.90 26.59 -32.96
C GLU A 115 15.07 27.55 -33.16
N VAL A 116 16.05 27.11 -33.94
CA VAL A 116 17.10 27.97 -34.48
C VAL A 116 16.43 28.79 -35.57
N ASP A 117 15.78 29.87 -35.13
CA ASP A 117 15.37 30.94 -36.03
C ASP A 117 16.59 31.79 -36.42
N ASP A 118 16.67 31.99 -37.73
CA ASP A 118 17.40 33.00 -38.49
C ASP A 118 18.94 33.02 -38.48
N PHE A 119 19.52 32.92 -39.69
CA PHE A 119 19.70 34.14 -40.50
C PHE A 119 20.03 33.78 -41.97
N ASP A 120 19.40 34.51 -42.91
CA ASP A 120 19.65 34.53 -44.36
C ASP A 120 21.13 34.62 -44.78
#